data_AF-A0A4R6UT74-F1
#
_entry.id   AF-A0A4R6UT74-F1
#
_cell.length_a   1.000
_cell.length_b   1.000
_cell.length_c   1.000
_cell.angle_alpha   90.00
_cell.angle_beta   90.00
_cell.angle_gamma   90.00
#
_symmetry.space_group_name_H-M   'P 1'
#
loop_
_entity.id
_entity.type
_entity.pdbx_description
1 polymer ?
#
loop_
_entity_poly.entity_id
_entity_poly.type
_entity_poly.pdbx_seq_one_letter_code
_entity_poly.pdbx_strand_id
1 'polypeptide(L)'
;MRLEIMKVSPDRLDPECLLVTLRHSPGWWARLFGAREIVVTYKGHTESWYVPPSFRPAPTDIVKFLNRIADSHEFAHLRPQKRY
;
A
#
# COMPACT_ATOMS: atom_id res chain seq x y z
N MET A 1 -0.44 13.81 7.81
CA MET A 1 -0.72 13.28 6.46
C MET A 1 -1.91 12.34 6.58
N ARG A 2 -2.90 12.42 5.69
CA ARG A 2 -4.03 11.49 5.68
C ARG A 2 -3.79 10.44 4.59
N LEU A 3 -4.00 9.17 4.93
CA LEU A 3 -3.92 8.06 4.00
C LEU A 3 -5.34 7.57 3.72
N GLU A 4 -5.65 7.36 2.44
CA GLU A 4 -6.91 6.77 1.98
C GLU A 4 -6.60 5.57 1.10
N ILE A 5 -7.23 4.44 1.39
CA ILE A 5 -7.09 3.21 0.59
C ILE A 5 -7.96 3.38 -0.64
N MET A 6 -7.33 3.43 -1.82
CA MET A 6 -8.04 3.56 -3.09
C MET A 6 -8.39 2.21 -3.69
N LYS A 7 -7.48 1.24 -3.56
CA LYS A 7 -7.62 -0.09 -4.16
C LYS A 7 -6.69 -1.08 -3.47
N VAL A 8 -7.17 -2.30 -3.30
CA VAL A 8 -6.37 -3.47 -2.94
C VAL A 8 -6.66 -4.55 -3.96
N SER A 9 -5.63 -5.18 -4.50
CA SER A 9 -5.76 -6.28 -5.46
C SER A 9 -4.57 -7.24 -5.35
N PRO A 10 -4.72 -8.52 -5.70
CA PRO A 10 -3.58 -9.42 -5.80
C PRO A 10 -2.71 -9.00 -6.98
N ASP A 11 -1.40 -9.23 -6.88
CA ASP A 11 -0.54 -9.04 -8.04
C ASP A 11 -0.77 -10.17 -9.06
N ARG A 12 -0.75 -9.81 -10.35
CA ARG A 12 -1.01 -10.77 -11.43
C ARG A 12 0.18 -11.67 -11.73
N LEU A 13 1.39 -11.18 -11.45
CA LEU A 13 2.63 -11.87 -11.75
C LEU A 13 3.15 -12.66 -10.54
N ASP A 14 2.88 -12.16 -9.34
CA ASP A 14 3.27 -12.78 -8.09
C ASP A 14 2.06 -12.95 -7.17
N PRO A 15 1.45 -14.15 -7.13
CA PRO A 15 0.24 -14.40 -6.33
C PRO A 15 0.48 -14.29 -4.81
N GLU A 16 1.74 -14.25 -4.36
CA GLU A 16 2.06 -14.02 -2.95
C GLU A 16 2.07 -12.53 -2.58
N CYS A 17 2.13 -11.64 -3.56
CA CYS A 17 2.14 -10.20 -3.37
C CYS A 17 0.75 -9.57 -3.51
N LEU A 18 0.55 -8.49 -2.76
CA LEU A 18 -0.58 -7.58 -2.93
C LEU A 18 -0.13 -6.28 -3.60
N LEU A 19 -1.06 -5.68 -4.33
CA LEU A 19 -1.01 -4.32 -4.85
C LEU A 19 -1.97 -3.45 -4.05
N VAL A 20 -1.43 -2.48 -3.33
CA VAL A 20 -2.20 -1.52 -2.52
C VAL A 20 -1.98 -0.12 -3.05
N THR A 21 -3.04 0.51 -3.54
CA THR A 21 -3.00 1.91 -3.99
C THR A 21 -3.52 2.82 -2.89
N LEU A 22 -2.68 3.76 -2.47
CA LEU A 22 -2.98 4.75 -1.44
C LEU A 22 -3.01 6.16 -2.03
N ARG A 23 -3.97 6.97 -1.61
CA ARG A 23 -3.93 8.42 -1.78
C ARG A 23 -3.33 9.05 -0.53
N HIS A 24 -2.22 9.76 -0.72
CA HIS A 24 -1.54 10.56 0.28
C HIS A 24 -2.04 11.99 0.20
N SER A 25 -2.90 12.38 1.13
CA SER A 25 -3.37 13.77 1.24
C SER A 25 -2.49 14.54 2.24
N PRO A 26 -1.93 15.69 1.83
CA PRO A 26 -1.18 16.54 2.73
C PRO A 26 -2.10 17.07 3.84
N GLY A 27 -1.52 17.31 5.01
CA GLY A 27 -2.23 18.01 6.08
C GLY A 27 -2.53 19.46 5.69
N TRP A 28 -3.42 20.12 6.45
CA TRP A 28 -3.81 21.52 6.22
C TRP A 28 -2.62 22.46 6.02
N TRP A 29 -1.65 22.41 6.93
CA TRP A 29 -0.42 23.21 6.85
C TRP A 29 0.42 22.90 5.60
N ALA A 30 0.64 21.62 5.28
CA ALA A 30 1.41 21.24 4.11
C ALA A 30 0.73 21.69 2.79
N ARG A 31 -0.60 21.67 2.75
CA ARG A 31 -1.38 22.18 1.60
C ARG A 31 -1.22 23.69 1.43
N LEU A 32 -1.17 24.45 2.53
CA LEU A 32 -0.89 25.89 2.51
C LEU A 32 0.50 26.19 1.91
N PHE A 33 1.49 25.32 2.14
CA PHE A 33 2.82 25.42 1.53
C PHE A 33 2.93 24.76 0.14
N GLY A 34 1.80 24.48 -0.52
CA GLY A 34 1.77 23.99 -1.90
C GLY A 34 1.98 22.48 -2.07
N ALA A 35 2.03 21.69 -0.99
CA ALA A 35 2.05 20.23 -1.11
C ALA A 35 0.77 19.72 -1.78
N ARG A 36 0.93 18.77 -2.70
CA ARG A 36 -0.17 18.17 -3.47
C ARG A 36 -0.48 16.77 -2.99
N GLU A 37 -1.68 16.32 -3.35
CA GLU A 37 -2.07 14.93 -3.18
C GLU A 37 -1.28 14.04 -4.12
N ILE A 38 -0.86 12.87 -3.63
CA ILE A 38 -0.08 11.92 -4.40
C ILE A 38 -0.76 10.56 -4.31
N VAL A 39 -0.94 9.90 -5.44
CA VAL A 39 -1.44 8.52 -5.48
C VAL A 39 -0.24 7.61 -5.72
N VAL A 40 -0.03 6.64 -4.84
CA VAL A 40 1.08 5.70 -4.91
C VAL A 40 0.55 4.28 -4.79
N THR A 41 0.98 3.41 -5.70
CA THR A 41 0.75 1.97 -5.59
C THR A 41 1.97 1.32 -4.98
N TYR A 42 1.75 0.49 -3.97
CA TYR A 42 2.76 -0.34 -3.33
C TYR A 42 2.53 -1.80 -3.71
N LYS A 43 3.60 -2.51 -4.03
CA LYS A 43 3.62 -3.95 -4.23
C LYS A 43 4.39 -4.61 -3.10
N GLY A 44 3.86 -5.68 -2.54
CA GLY A 44 4.57 -6.45 -1.53
C GLY A 44 3.69 -7.31 -0.66
N HIS A 45 4.33 -7.89 0.34
CA HIS A 45 3.71 -8.63 1.43
C HIS A 45 4.69 -8.61 2.63
N THR A 46 4.16 -8.69 3.84
CA THR A 46 4.93 -8.67 5.11
C THR A 46 6.00 -7.57 5.19
N GLU A 47 7.28 -7.91 5.13
CA GLU A 47 8.38 -6.97 5.36
C GLU A 47 8.89 -6.33 4.07
N SER A 48 8.43 -6.80 2.90
CA SER A 48 8.97 -6.43 1.60
C SER A 48 7.94 -5.66 0.78
N TRP A 49 7.80 -4.36 1.06
CA TRP A 49 6.95 -3.44 0.29
C TRP A 49 7.77 -2.42 -0.48
N TYR A 50 7.40 -2.20 -1.74
CA TYR A 50 8.07 -1.26 -2.64
C TYR A 50 7.12 -0.61 -3.65
N VAL A 51 7.58 0.44 -4.32
CA VAL A 51 6.85 1.16 -5.37
C VAL A 51 7.25 0.63 -6.76
N PRO A 52 6.40 -0.13 -7.46
CA PRO A 52 6.66 -0.53 -8.85
C PRO A 52 6.51 0.66 -9.82
N PRO A 53 7.25 0.68 -10.94
CA PRO A 53 8.31 -0.25 -11.35
C PRO A 53 9.69 0.09 -10.74
N SER A 54 9.78 1.16 -9.94
CA SER A 54 11.05 1.70 -9.45
C SER A 54 11.76 0.86 -8.39
N PHE A 55 11.10 -0.16 -7.83
CA PHE A 55 11.56 -0.97 -6.70
C PHE A 55 11.99 -0.16 -5.46
N ARG A 56 11.60 1.11 -5.38
CA ARG A 56 11.90 1.96 -4.23
C ARG A 56 11.17 1.41 -2.99
N PRO A 57 11.86 1.17 -1.87
CA PRO A 57 11.22 0.64 -0.67
C PRO A 57 10.16 1.61 -0.14
N ALA A 58 9.07 1.05 0.39
CA ALA A 58 8.04 1.84 1.06
C ALA A 58 8.60 2.42 2.37
N PRO A 59 8.23 3.66 2.75
CA PRO A 59 8.58 4.21 4.06
C PRO A 59 8.08 3.34 5.21
N THR A 60 8.82 3.25 6.31
CA THR A 60 8.53 2.34 7.43
C THR A 60 7.15 2.57 8.08
N ASP A 61 6.70 3.82 8.14
CA ASP A 61 5.36 4.18 8.61
C ASP A 61 4.25 3.66 7.67
N ILE A 62 4.50 3.70 6.37
CA ILE A 62 3.61 3.15 5.36
C ILE A 62 3.61 1.62 5.39
N VAL A 63 4.77 0.97 5.56
CA VAL A 63 4.86 -0.50 5.69
C VAL A 63 3.95 -1.03 6.79
N LYS A 64 3.94 -0.38 7.97
CA LYS A 64 3.05 -0.78 9.07
C LYS A 64 1.58 -0.68 8.69
N PHE A 65 1.21 0.36 7.93
CA PHE A 65 -0.16 0.54 7.45
C PHE A 65 -0.53 -0.50 6.39
N LEU A 66 0.37 -0.77 5.44
CA LEU A 66 0.20 -1.79 4.40
C LEU A 66 0.03 -3.19 4.99
N ASN A 67 0.80 -3.54 6.02
CA ASN A 67 0.64 -4.83 6.71
C ASN A 67 -0.72 -4.94 7.41
N ARG A 68 -1.20 -3.88 8.07
CA ARG A 68 -2.54 -3.89 8.65
C ARG A 68 -3.64 -4.08 7.61
N ILE A 69 -3.45 -3.56 6.39
CA ILE A 69 -4.36 -3.81 5.27
C ILE A 69 -4.26 -5.27 4.83
N ALA A 70 -3.05 -5.77 4.60
CA ALA A 70 -2.83 -7.15 4.15
C ALA A 70 -3.38 -8.19 5.15
N ASP A 71 -3.25 -7.92 6.46
CA ASP A 71 -3.72 -8.79 7.54
C ASP A 71 -5.19 -8.58 7.90
N SER A 72 -5.84 -7.56 7.34
CA SER A 72 -7.21 -7.22 7.68
C SER A 72 -8.18 -8.33 7.23
N HIS A 73 -9.25 -8.53 8.02
CA HIS A 73 -10.30 -9.49 7.66
C HIS A 73 -11.04 -9.06 6.38
N GLU A 74 -11.12 -7.76 6.09
CA GLU A 74 -11.77 -7.22 4.90
C GLU A 74 -11.10 -7.71 3.61
N PHE A 75 -9.76 -7.73 3.58
CA PHE A 75 -8.97 -8.15 2.43
C PHE A 75 -8.53 -9.62 2.50
N ALA A 76 -9.08 -10.38 3.44
CA ALA A 76 -8.70 -11.76 3.68
C ALA A 76 -8.79 -12.66 2.44
N HIS A 77 -9.79 -12.41 1.61
CA HIS A 77 -10.08 -13.14 0.37
C HIS A 77 -9.05 -12.89 -0.74
N LEU A 78 -8.22 -11.86 -0.62
CA LEU A 78 -7.15 -11.54 -1.57
C LEU A 78 -5.83 -12.20 -1.17
N ARG A 79 -5.75 -12.79 0.03
CA ARG A 79 -4.55 -13.48 0.48
C ARG A 79 -4.35 -14.78 -0.31
N PRO A 80 -3.11 -15.14 -0.64
CA PRO A 80 -2.82 -16.47 -1.17
C PRO A 80 -3.31 -17.51 -0.16
N GLN A 81 -4.26 -18.36 -0.57
CA GLN A 81 -4.59 -19.55 0.21
C GLN A 81 -3.33 -20.42 0.21
N LYS A 82 -2.66 -20.56 1.36
CA LYS A 82 -1.64 -21.59 1.54
C LYS A 82 -2.31 -22.94 1.25
N ARG A 83 -2.08 -23.46 0.04
CA ARG A 83 -2.38 -24.85 -0.28
C ARG A 83 -1.32 -25.67 0.46
N TYR A 84 -1.72 -26.21 1.62
CA TYR A 84 -0.99 -27.29 2.27
C TYR A 84 -1.28 -28.61 1.55
#